data_AF-A0A2V2Z4J0-F1
#
_entry.id   AF-A0A2V2Z4J0-F1
#
_cell.length_a   1.000
_cell.length_b   1.000
_cell.length_c   1.000
_cell.angle_alpha   90.00
_cell.angle_beta   90.00
_cell.angle_gamma   90.00
#
_symmetry.space_group_name_H-M   'P 1'
#
loop_
_entity.id
_entity.type
_entity.pdbx_description
1 polymer ?
#
loop_
_entity_poly.entity_id
_entity_poly.type
_entity_poly.pdbx_seq_one_letter_code
_entity_poly.pdbx_strand_id
1 'polypeptide(L)'
;MDKMQWTISQEQYQTLVSYMGCGNFPNAKIVFFGIEEGTGGYAIPENVIARAETFGQFDNGSIVSSFTPGSREDGYWEPNAQLGGQKVRQVLGLPPVEPFTGGFFNSTIARISLALERPQPDSNHWFRLYPEDKNAAADIKRRIGQLYRKDSECRIDFALTDWRPLPRPNMGKWYPEYSTVNKSLFNKAFDNVDFKRVHQDEFSHYTNDAIKRARLLHQLITSFSIPLIIGLGKIPVKRKLLEKIFPGLQFESFQSAVFPNHPGLLGKVQLNGQMVHVLLLPFPDPSRDPWKSNNGDVRPGVFALQYYQEITNRYIKPVVEPYL
;
A
#
# COMPACT_ATOMS: atom_id res chain seq x y z
N MET A 1 -28.32 19.83 21.71
CA MET A 1 -28.29 19.48 20.27
C MET A 1 -27.24 18.39 20.12
N ASP A 2 -27.67 17.14 20.00
CA ASP A 2 -26.77 16.05 19.63
C ASP A 2 -26.18 16.37 18.27
N LYS A 3 -24.86 16.55 18.21
CA LYS A 3 -24.16 16.60 16.92
C LYS A 3 -24.44 15.27 16.25
N MET A 4 -25.21 15.27 15.16
CA MET A 4 -25.33 14.10 14.30
C MET A 4 -23.93 13.60 13.99
N GLN A 5 -23.64 12.37 14.41
CA GLN A 5 -22.35 11.75 14.19
C GLN A 5 -22.27 11.39 12.70
N TRP A 6 -21.27 11.93 12.00
CA TRP A 6 -21.06 11.63 10.58
C TRP A 6 -20.84 10.13 10.39
N THR A 7 -21.48 9.55 9.36
CA THR A 7 -21.32 8.16 8.96
C THR A 7 -21.15 8.07 7.45
N ILE A 8 -20.40 7.07 6.99
CA ILE A 8 -20.20 6.83 5.56
C ILE A 8 -21.53 6.45 4.88
N SER A 9 -21.80 7.05 3.72
CA SER A 9 -22.93 6.66 2.87
C SER A 9 -22.62 5.40 2.07
N GLN A 10 -23.65 4.69 1.61
CA GLN A 10 -23.48 3.52 0.75
C GLN A 10 -22.76 3.86 -0.57
N GLU A 11 -23.06 5.03 -1.15
CA GLU A 11 -22.42 5.53 -2.37
C GLU A 11 -20.92 5.81 -2.17
N GLN A 12 -20.56 6.49 -1.07
CA GLN A 12 -19.16 6.73 -0.72
C GLN A 12 -18.42 5.42 -0.51
N TYR A 13 -19.04 4.46 0.19
CA TYR A 13 -18.47 3.13 0.38
C TYR A 13 -18.23 2.41 -0.96
N GLN A 14 -19.21 2.39 -1.86
CA GLN A 14 -19.08 1.75 -3.17
C GLN A 14 -18.04 2.42 -4.07
N THR A 15 -17.89 3.75 -3.94
CA THR A 15 -16.81 4.47 -4.59
C THR A 15 -15.45 4.05 -4.04
N LEU A 16 -15.28 3.95 -2.71
CA LEU A 16 -14.06 3.44 -2.09
C LEU A 16 -13.73 1.98 -2.47
N VAL A 17 -14.73 1.12 -2.66
CA VAL A 17 -14.55 -0.24 -3.20
C VAL A 17 -13.89 -0.22 -4.58
N SER A 18 -13.96 0.88 -5.30
CA SER A 18 -13.33 1.04 -6.62
C SER A 18 -11.98 1.78 -6.55
N TYR A 19 -11.59 2.32 -5.40
CA TYR A 19 -10.33 3.06 -5.27
C TYR A 19 -9.12 2.12 -5.18
N MET A 20 -8.14 2.31 -6.05
CA MET A 20 -6.98 1.43 -6.23
C MET A 20 -5.71 1.91 -5.53
N GLY A 21 -5.74 3.04 -4.82
CA GLY A 21 -4.59 3.58 -4.11
C GLY A 21 -3.94 4.75 -4.84
N CYS A 22 -2.64 4.94 -4.66
CA CYS A 22 -1.95 6.14 -5.11
C CYS A 22 -0.59 5.89 -5.78
N GLY A 23 -0.18 6.81 -6.65
CA GLY A 23 1.07 6.78 -7.40
C GLY A 23 0.89 6.65 -8.91
N ASN A 24 2.00 6.76 -9.64
CA ASN A 24 2.03 6.68 -11.10
C ASN A 24 2.03 5.22 -11.57
N PHE A 25 0.91 4.50 -11.38
CA PHE A 25 0.78 3.10 -11.78
C PHE A 25 1.26 2.80 -13.21
N PRO A 26 0.96 3.62 -14.24
CA PRO A 26 1.41 3.36 -15.61
C PRO A 26 2.93 3.22 -15.77
N ASN A 27 3.73 3.87 -14.92
CA ASN A 27 5.18 3.87 -15.01
C ASN A 27 5.87 3.16 -13.84
N ALA A 28 5.10 2.74 -12.82
CA ALA A 28 5.62 2.16 -11.61
C ALA A 28 6.42 0.88 -11.88
N LYS A 29 7.63 0.78 -11.32
CA LYS A 29 8.41 -0.47 -11.35
C LYS A 29 8.18 -1.32 -10.11
N ILE A 30 7.69 -0.70 -9.04
CA ILE A 30 7.32 -1.41 -7.81
C ILE A 30 5.96 -0.93 -7.36
N VAL A 31 5.05 -1.88 -7.16
CA VAL A 31 3.80 -1.65 -6.44
C VAL A 31 3.91 -2.20 -5.04
N PHE A 32 3.82 -1.33 -4.04
CA PHE A 32 3.63 -1.76 -2.66
C PHE A 32 2.17 -2.14 -2.44
N PHE A 33 1.96 -3.31 -1.86
CA PHE A 33 0.64 -3.86 -1.60
C PHE A 33 0.38 -3.92 -0.09
N GLY A 34 -0.39 -2.94 0.39
CA GLY A 34 -0.88 -2.89 1.76
C GLY A 34 -2.13 -3.75 1.95
N ILE A 35 -2.66 -3.77 3.16
CA ILE A 35 -3.96 -4.39 3.44
C ILE A 35 -5.06 -3.37 3.45
N GLU A 36 -4.77 -2.17 3.94
CA GLU A 36 -5.73 -1.13 4.17
C GLU A 36 -4.98 0.20 4.28
N GLU A 37 -5.57 1.20 3.65
CA GLU A 37 -4.96 2.50 3.55
C GLU A 37 -4.98 3.25 4.89
N GLY A 38 -3.94 4.04 5.15
CA GLY A 38 -3.90 4.96 6.28
C GLY A 38 -4.67 6.26 6.00
N THR A 39 -5.15 6.92 7.06
CA THR A 39 -5.75 8.28 6.93
C THR A 39 -4.72 9.40 6.83
N GLY A 40 -3.43 9.06 6.87
CA GLY A 40 -2.33 10.02 6.83
C GLY A 40 -2.30 11.03 7.98
N GLY A 41 -2.95 10.72 9.11
CA GLY A 41 -3.07 11.62 10.26
C GLY A 41 -4.29 12.55 10.21
N TYR A 42 -5.06 12.53 9.12
CA TYR A 42 -6.35 13.23 9.02
C TYR A 42 -7.49 12.36 9.57
N ALA A 43 -8.64 12.99 9.82
CA ALA A 43 -9.83 12.29 10.27
C ALA A 43 -10.48 11.48 9.12
N ILE A 44 -11.31 10.52 9.50
CA ILE A 44 -11.91 9.55 8.57
C ILE A 44 -12.87 10.22 7.58
N PRO A 45 -13.81 11.09 8.01
CA PRO A 45 -14.79 11.70 7.10
C PRO A 45 -14.14 12.37 5.88
N GLU A 46 -13.09 13.15 6.12
CA GLU A 46 -12.38 13.91 5.10
C GLU A 46 -11.62 13.01 4.14
N ASN A 47 -11.04 11.92 4.66
CA ASN A 47 -10.38 10.92 3.83
C ASN A 47 -11.39 10.20 2.92
N VAL A 48 -12.58 9.90 3.44
CA VAL A 48 -13.65 9.27 2.66
C VAL A 48 -14.16 10.23 1.59
N ILE A 49 -14.53 11.47 1.98
CA ILE A 49 -15.03 12.50 1.07
C ILE A 49 -14.02 12.78 -0.04
N ALA A 50 -12.76 13.06 0.30
CA ALA A 50 -11.74 13.38 -0.70
C ALA A 50 -11.55 12.22 -1.70
N ARG A 51 -11.50 10.98 -1.22
CA ARG A 51 -11.38 9.79 -2.09
C ARG A 51 -12.60 9.61 -2.97
N ALA A 52 -13.80 9.75 -2.43
CA ALA A 52 -15.03 9.53 -3.18
C ALA A 52 -15.25 10.63 -4.24
N GLU A 53 -14.88 11.86 -3.94
CA GLU A 53 -15.34 13.03 -4.71
C GLU A 53 -14.23 13.68 -5.56
N THR A 54 -12.97 13.63 -5.12
CA THR A 54 -11.88 14.44 -5.71
C THR A 54 -10.67 13.63 -6.18
N PHE A 55 -10.45 12.43 -5.63
CA PHE A 55 -9.31 11.62 -6.03
C PHE A 55 -9.47 11.15 -7.48
N GLY A 56 -8.32 11.07 -8.15
CA GLY A 56 -8.23 10.76 -9.58
C GLY A 56 -8.67 11.87 -10.52
N GLN A 57 -8.99 13.06 -10.00
CA GLN A 57 -9.21 14.28 -10.79
C GLN A 57 -7.95 15.14 -10.90
N PHE A 58 -7.85 15.90 -11.99
CA PHE A 58 -6.96 17.07 -12.12
C PHE A 58 -7.71 18.38 -11.86
N ASP A 59 -7.00 19.52 -11.92
CA ASP A 59 -7.51 20.86 -11.58
C ASP A 59 -8.79 21.28 -12.35
N ASN A 60 -9.10 20.63 -13.47
CA ASN A 60 -10.30 20.87 -14.26
C ASN A 60 -11.52 20.01 -13.83
N GLY A 61 -11.41 19.23 -12.74
CA GLY A 61 -12.46 18.35 -12.21
C GLY A 61 -12.70 17.07 -13.02
N SER A 62 -12.02 16.87 -14.14
CA SER A 62 -12.16 15.66 -14.96
C SER A 62 -11.45 14.47 -14.32
N ILE A 63 -12.09 13.31 -14.33
CA ILE A 63 -11.48 12.05 -13.85
C ILE A 63 -10.59 11.50 -14.97
N VAL A 64 -9.30 11.44 -14.67
CA VAL A 64 -8.21 11.13 -15.61
C VAL A 64 -7.36 9.94 -15.18
N SER A 65 -7.38 9.61 -13.88
CA SER A 65 -6.61 8.51 -13.30
C SER A 65 -7.58 7.37 -12.97
N SER A 66 -8.10 6.77 -14.03
CA SER A 66 -9.04 5.65 -14.00
C SER A 66 -8.79 4.73 -15.18
N PHE A 67 -9.27 3.49 -15.12
CA PHE A 67 -9.19 2.58 -16.26
C PHE A 67 -10.08 3.04 -17.41
N THR A 68 -11.31 3.45 -17.09
CA THR A 68 -12.26 4.05 -18.03
C THR A 68 -12.28 5.56 -17.80
N PRO A 69 -11.91 6.40 -18.78
CA PRO A 69 -11.93 7.85 -18.63
C PRO A 69 -13.30 8.35 -18.13
N GLY A 70 -13.30 9.21 -17.10
CA GLY A 70 -14.54 9.74 -16.53
C GLY A 70 -15.27 8.84 -15.52
N SER A 71 -14.88 7.58 -15.33
CA SER A 71 -15.55 6.64 -14.41
C SER A 71 -14.72 6.33 -13.17
N ARG A 72 -15.35 6.34 -11.98
CA ARG A 72 -14.77 5.79 -10.75
C ARG A 72 -15.09 4.31 -10.56
N GLU A 73 -16.20 3.83 -11.10
CA GLU A 73 -16.74 2.50 -10.79
C GLU A 73 -15.84 1.36 -11.27
N ASP A 74 -15.16 1.58 -12.38
CA ASP A 74 -14.28 0.61 -13.03
C ASP A 74 -12.87 0.60 -12.46
N GLY A 75 -12.60 1.41 -11.44
CA GLY A 75 -11.29 1.54 -10.81
C GLY A 75 -10.62 2.88 -11.11
N TYR A 76 -10.19 3.56 -10.05
CA TYR A 76 -9.52 4.85 -10.11
C TYR A 76 -8.45 4.97 -9.02
N TRP A 77 -7.49 5.88 -9.20
CA TRP A 77 -6.39 6.08 -8.25
C TRP A 77 -6.00 7.56 -8.17
N GLU A 78 -5.25 7.91 -7.13
CA GLU A 78 -4.66 9.24 -7.00
C GLU A 78 -3.21 9.22 -7.53
N PRO A 79 -2.88 9.90 -8.64
CA PRO A 79 -1.56 9.80 -9.26
C PRO A 79 -0.42 10.39 -8.40
N ASN A 80 -0.76 11.22 -7.41
CA ASN A 80 0.19 11.84 -6.51
C ASN A 80 -0.35 11.86 -5.07
N ALA A 81 0.27 11.09 -4.18
CA ALA A 81 -0.14 11.02 -2.77
C ALA A 81 -0.11 12.39 -2.04
N GLN A 82 0.79 13.30 -2.42
CA GLN A 82 0.82 14.66 -1.85
C GLN A 82 -0.41 15.47 -2.28
N LEU A 83 -0.80 15.39 -3.56
CA LEU A 83 -2.04 16.02 -4.04
C LEU A 83 -3.26 15.41 -3.35
N GLY A 84 -3.28 14.10 -3.15
CA GLY A 84 -4.31 13.44 -2.34
C GLY A 84 -4.41 14.03 -0.93
N GLY A 85 -3.27 14.25 -0.25
CA GLY A 85 -3.23 14.93 1.04
C GLY A 85 -3.75 16.37 0.99
N GLN A 86 -3.45 17.12 -0.07
CA GLN A 86 -3.98 18.47 -0.27
C GLN A 86 -5.49 18.47 -0.48
N LYS A 87 -6.02 17.52 -1.26
CA LYS A 87 -7.47 17.34 -1.47
C LYS A 87 -8.21 17.06 -0.15
N VAL A 88 -7.64 16.22 0.72
CA VAL A 88 -8.18 16.00 2.09
C VAL A 88 -8.23 17.30 2.90
N ARG A 89 -7.22 18.16 2.78
CA ARG A 89 -7.19 19.46 3.48
C ARG A 89 -8.17 20.48 2.89
N GLN A 90 -8.37 20.45 1.57
CA GLN A 90 -9.35 21.31 0.89
C GLN A 90 -10.77 21.03 1.38
N VAL A 91 -11.12 19.76 1.59
CA VAL A 91 -12.41 19.37 2.21
C VAL A 91 -12.58 20.01 3.59
N LEU A 92 -11.49 20.23 4.34
CA LEU A 92 -11.50 20.88 5.65
C LEU A 92 -11.45 22.42 5.59
N GLY A 93 -11.30 23.02 4.41
CA GLY A 93 -11.00 24.46 4.28
C GLY A 93 -9.65 24.86 4.92
N LEU A 94 -8.71 23.92 5.07
CA LEU A 94 -7.42 24.17 5.70
C LEU A 94 -6.35 24.56 4.67
N PRO A 95 -5.40 25.45 5.05
CA PRO A 95 -4.30 25.82 4.17
C PRO A 95 -3.40 24.62 3.90
N PRO A 96 -2.69 24.54 2.77
CA PRO A 96 -1.71 23.49 2.51
C PRO A 96 -0.58 23.53 3.56
N VAL A 97 -0.10 22.37 4.00
CA VAL A 97 1.13 22.22 4.79
C VAL A 97 2.01 21.18 4.16
N GLU A 98 3.32 21.22 4.48
CA GLU A 98 4.22 20.17 4.04
C GLU A 98 3.77 18.80 4.56
N PRO A 99 3.54 17.82 3.68
CA PRO A 99 3.07 16.52 4.10
C PRO A 99 4.22 15.73 4.74
N PHE A 100 4.08 15.39 6.02
CA PHE A 100 4.86 14.33 6.64
C PHE A 100 3.95 13.27 7.24
N THR A 101 3.88 12.13 6.58
CA THR A 101 3.28 10.91 7.12
C THR A 101 4.38 10.01 7.66
N GLY A 102 4.63 10.13 8.97
CA GLY A 102 5.56 9.26 9.69
C GLY A 102 5.09 7.80 9.74
N GLY A 103 5.96 6.94 10.24
CA GLY A 103 5.67 5.52 10.46
C GLY A 103 6.67 4.58 9.79
N PHE A 104 6.70 3.34 10.27
CA PHE A 104 7.66 2.33 9.82
C PHE A 104 7.46 1.93 8.35
N PHE A 105 6.21 1.95 7.86
CA PHE A 105 5.85 1.59 6.48
C PHE A 105 6.52 2.52 5.46
N ASN A 106 6.20 3.81 5.49
CA ASN A 106 6.77 4.80 4.56
C ASN A 106 8.29 4.96 4.75
N SER A 107 8.80 4.88 5.98
CA SER A 107 10.25 4.90 6.21
C SER A 107 10.95 3.73 5.52
N THR A 108 10.42 2.52 5.62
CA THR A 108 11.00 1.34 4.97
C THR A 108 10.99 1.49 3.45
N ILE A 109 9.87 1.94 2.89
CA ILE A 109 9.73 2.17 1.45
C ILE A 109 10.71 3.24 0.96
N ALA A 110 10.85 4.35 1.67
CA ALA A 110 11.81 5.39 1.36
C ALA A 110 13.26 4.88 1.37
N ARG A 111 13.61 4.01 2.32
CA ARG A 111 14.95 3.39 2.41
C ARG A 111 15.23 2.44 1.25
N ILE A 112 14.28 1.56 0.91
CA ILE A 112 14.36 0.69 -0.28
C ILE A 112 14.58 1.56 -1.52
N SER A 113 13.75 2.59 -1.66
CA SER A 113 13.80 3.53 -2.79
C SER A 113 15.16 4.21 -2.93
N LEU A 114 15.69 4.79 -1.85
CA LEU A 114 17.01 5.44 -1.85
C LEU A 114 18.15 4.45 -2.12
N ALA A 115 18.06 3.22 -1.62
CA ALA A 115 19.07 2.20 -1.87
C ALA A 115 19.15 1.77 -3.34
N LEU A 116 18.01 1.78 -4.05
CA LEU A 116 17.95 1.47 -5.47
C LEU A 116 18.45 2.63 -6.34
N GLU A 117 18.06 3.86 -6.01
CA GLU A 117 18.34 5.03 -6.87
C GLU A 117 19.67 5.72 -6.59
N ARG A 118 20.11 5.69 -5.33
CA ARG A 118 21.30 6.40 -4.81
C ARG A 118 22.20 5.41 -4.06
N PRO A 119 22.73 4.37 -4.71
CA PRO A 119 23.58 3.39 -4.05
C PRO A 119 24.78 4.08 -3.42
N GLN A 120 25.11 3.68 -2.19
CA GLN A 120 26.24 4.20 -1.44
C GLN A 120 27.34 3.14 -1.32
N PRO A 121 28.62 3.52 -1.16
CA PRO A 121 29.70 2.58 -0.93
C PRO A 121 29.44 1.67 0.29
N ASP A 122 28.89 2.25 1.36
CA ASP A 122 28.32 1.46 2.45
C ASP A 122 26.88 1.09 2.13
N SER A 123 26.65 -0.20 1.83
CA SER A 123 25.33 -0.74 1.53
C SER A 123 24.35 -0.61 2.71
N ASN A 124 24.84 -0.41 3.94
CA ASN A 124 24.02 -0.20 5.13
C ASN A 124 23.53 1.24 5.27
N HIS A 125 24.06 2.22 4.52
CA HIS A 125 23.84 3.65 4.75
C HIS A 125 22.35 4.00 4.91
N TRP A 126 21.51 3.55 3.98
CA TRP A 126 20.06 3.80 3.99
C TRP A 126 19.28 2.96 4.99
N PHE A 127 19.90 2.02 5.71
CA PHE A 127 19.23 1.11 6.65
C PHE A 127 19.74 1.29 8.09
N ARG A 128 20.48 2.36 8.38
CA ARG A 128 20.86 2.74 9.75
C ARG A 128 19.70 3.37 10.53
N LEU A 129 19.72 3.28 11.87
CA LEU A 129 18.71 3.98 12.67
C LEU A 129 18.90 5.50 12.56
N TYR A 130 17.81 6.26 12.71
CA TYR A 130 17.89 7.73 12.61
C TYR A 130 18.87 8.40 13.58
N PRO A 131 19.04 7.93 14.84
CA PRO A 131 20.03 8.51 15.74
C PRO A 131 21.49 8.25 15.33
N GLU A 132 21.74 7.22 14.51
CA GLU A 132 23.09 6.80 14.10
C GLU A 132 23.59 7.61 12.90
N ASP A 133 22.69 8.09 12.04
CA ASP A 133 23.04 8.87 10.85
C ASP A 133 21.97 9.94 10.58
N LYS A 134 22.23 11.17 11.04
CA LYS A 134 21.29 12.29 10.91
C LYS A 134 21.11 12.74 9.46
N ASN A 135 22.12 12.59 8.62
CA ASN A 135 22.06 12.98 7.21
C ASN A 135 21.18 12.01 6.44
N ALA A 136 21.42 10.70 6.61
CA ALA A 136 20.55 9.67 6.05
C ALA A 136 19.10 9.84 6.55
N ALA A 137 18.91 10.15 7.84
CA ALA A 137 17.59 10.38 8.39
C ALA A 137 16.85 11.57 7.75
N ALA A 138 17.55 12.68 7.47
CA ALA A 138 16.99 13.84 6.79
C ALA A 138 16.56 13.49 5.35
N ASP A 139 17.41 12.76 4.64
CA ASP A 139 17.15 12.31 3.26
C ASP A 139 15.99 11.33 3.19
N ILE A 140 15.90 10.39 4.13
CA ILE A 140 14.76 9.45 4.23
C ILE A 140 13.46 10.20 4.51
N LYS A 141 13.47 11.18 5.42
CA LYS A 141 12.27 12.00 5.70
C LYS A 141 11.84 12.81 4.48
N ARG A 142 12.80 13.42 3.78
CA ARG A 142 12.53 14.11 2.51
C ARG A 142 11.93 13.14 1.49
N ARG A 143 12.52 11.95 1.36
CA ARG A 143 12.03 10.91 0.44
C ARG A 143 10.62 10.45 0.76
N ILE A 144 10.25 10.31 2.04
CA ILE A 144 8.87 9.98 2.45
C ILE A 144 7.87 10.97 1.85
N GLY A 145 8.17 12.28 1.88
CA GLY A 145 7.34 13.30 1.26
C GLY A 145 7.20 13.12 -0.26
N GLN A 146 8.18 12.51 -0.91
CA GLN A 146 8.23 12.31 -2.37
C GLN A 146 7.70 10.93 -2.82
N LEU A 147 7.28 10.05 -1.90
CA LEU A 147 6.76 8.74 -2.27
C LEU A 147 5.44 8.87 -3.06
N TYR A 148 5.26 7.96 -4.03
CA TYR A 148 4.03 7.83 -4.82
C TYR A 148 3.64 9.11 -5.58
N ARG A 149 4.64 9.83 -6.09
CA ARG A 149 4.45 10.92 -7.05
C ARG A 149 5.26 10.64 -8.30
N LYS A 150 4.77 11.13 -9.44
CA LYS A 150 5.58 11.25 -10.64
C LYS A 150 6.61 12.35 -10.41
N ASP A 151 7.87 11.99 -10.38
CA ASP A 151 8.98 12.92 -10.15
C ASP A 151 10.07 12.68 -11.16
N SER A 152 10.46 13.72 -11.91
CA SER A 152 11.55 13.65 -12.87
C SER A 152 12.91 13.36 -12.22
N GLU A 153 13.04 13.58 -10.91
CA GLU A 153 14.27 13.27 -10.16
C GLU A 153 14.31 11.81 -9.65
N CYS A 154 13.18 11.09 -9.68
CA CYS A 154 13.13 9.67 -9.34
C CYS A 154 13.50 8.83 -10.57
N ARG A 155 14.45 7.92 -10.41
CA ARG A 155 14.75 6.92 -11.45
C ARG A 155 13.68 5.83 -11.51
N ILE A 156 13.01 5.56 -10.39
CA ILE A 156 11.97 4.55 -10.30
C ILE A 156 10.68 5.19 -9.76
N ASP A 157 9.58 4.98 -10.48
CA ASP A 157 8.25 5.25 -9.95
C ASP A 157 7.77 4.11 -9.05
N PHE A 158 7.19 4.48 -7.92
CA PHE A 158 6.57 3.58 -6.96
C PHE A 158 5.08 3.90 -6.88
N ALA A 159 4.25 2.88 -6.71
CA ALA A 159 2.83 3.06 -6.41
C ALA A 159 2.43 2.21 -5.19
N LEU A 160 1.31 2.56 -4.58
CA LEU A 160 0.73 1.91 -3.42
C LEU A 160 -0.70 1.52 -3.75
N THR A 161 -1.03 0.26 -3.53
CA THR A 161 -2.41 -0.24 -3.55
C THR A 161 -2.70 -0.96 -2.25
N ASP A 162 -3.97 -1.04 -1.89
CA ASP A 162 -4.46 -1.76 -0.71
C ASP A 162 -5.49 -2.80 -1.12
N TRP A 163 -5.74 -3.77 -0.23
CA TRP A 163 -6.76 -4.79 -0.45
C TRP A 163 -8.14 -4.34 0.03
N ARG A 164 -8.22 -3.78 1.23
CA ARG A 164 -9.45 -3.29 1.84
C ARG A 164 -9.68 -1.83 1.48
N PRO A 165 -10.92 -1.43 1.19
CA PRO A 165 -11.20 -0.10 0.65
C PRO A 165 -11.35 1.01 1.71
N LEU A 166 -11.39 0.67 3.00
CA LEU A 166 -11.72 1.63 4.06
C LEU A 166 -10.46 2.27 4.66
N PRO A 167 -10.19 3.56 4.46
CA PRO A 167 -9.03 4.20 5.06
C PRO A 167 -9.15 4.26 6.59
N ARG A 168 -8.17 3.69 7.32
CA ARG A 168 -8.16 3.71 8.79
C ARG A 168 -6.81 4.14 9.36
N PRO A 169 -6.78 4.94 10.43
CA PRO A 169 -5.52 5.23 11.13
C PRO A 169 -4.90 3.97 11.74
N ASN A 170 -5.75 3.02 12.17
CA ASN A 170 -5.33 1.75 12.73
C ASN A 170 -6.31 0.63 12.35
N MET A 171 -5.81 -0.35 11.60
CA MET A 171 -6.56 -1.54 11.16
C MET A 171 -7.14 -2.37 12.33
N GLY A 172 -6.56 -2.28 13.54
CA GLY A 172 -7.04 -2.96 14.74
C GLY A 172 -8.28 -2.33 15.38
N LYS A 173 -8.63 -1.09 15.01
CA LYS A 173 -9.78 -0.36 15.55
C LYS A 173 -10.88 -0.22 14.49
N TRP A 174 -12.13 -0.42 14.91
CA TRP A 174 -13.29 -0.06 14.11
C TRP A 174 -13.81 1.29 14.61
N TYR A 175 -14.06 2.20 13.68
CA TYR A 175 -14.35 3.58 14.00
C TYR A 175 -15.85 3.87 13.85
N PRO A 176 -16.45 4.75 14.68
CA PRO A 176 -17.88 5.05 14.63
C PRO A 176 -18.39 5.57 13.28
N GLU A 177 -17.53 6.21 12.49
CA GLU A 177 -17.78 6.68 11.13
C GLU A 177 -18.17 5.54 10.17
N TYR A 178 -17.80 4.30 10.52
CA TYR A 178 -18.14 3.06 9.82
C TYR A 178 -19.17 2.22 10.58
N SER A 179 -20.00 2.82 11.42
CA SER A 179 -21.05 2.13 12.18
C SER A 179 -22.11 1.47 11.29
N THR A 180 -22.34 2.01 10.09
CA THR A 180 -23.23 1.46 9.07
C THR A 180 -22.66 0.23 8.36
N VAL A 181 -21.33 0.08 8.34
CA VAL A 181 -20.64 -1.06 7.75
C VAL A 181 -20.52 -2.17 8.79
N ASN A 182 -21.08 -3.35 8.52
CA ASN A 182 -20.96 -4.49 9.42
C ASN A 182 -19.54 -5.05 9.42
N LYS A 183 -18.78 -4.70 10.47
CA LYS A 183 -17.39 -5.14 10.69
C LYS A 183 -17.20 -6.65 10.50
N SER A 184 -18.11 -7.47 11.02
CA SER A 184 -17.95 -8.93 11.00
C SER A 184 -18.09 -9.48 9.58
N LEU A 185 -19.13 -9.08 8.87
CA LEU A 185 -19.37 -9.49 7.49
C LEU A 185 -18.30 -8.95 6.54
N PHE A 186 -17.93 -7.67 6.70
CA PHE A 186 -16.84 -7.05 5.95
C PHE A 186 -15.52 -7.83 6.12
N ASN A 187 -15.07 -8.07 7.37
CA ASN A 187 -13.82 -8.79 7.58
C ASN A 187 -13.90 -10.24 7.06
N LYS A 188 -15.03 -10.93 7.21
CA LYS A 188 -15.20 -12.27 6.65
C LYS A 188 -15.06 -12.28 5.13
N ALA A 189 -15.68 -11.33 4.42
CA ALA A 189 -15.57 -11.23 2.97
C ALA A 189 -14.15 -10.93 2.49
N PHE A 190 -13.45 -10.00 3.15
CA PHE A 190 -12.10 -9.59 2.75
C PHE A 190 -10.99 -10.51 3.28
N ASP A 191 -11.18 -11.25 4.38
CA ASP A 191 -10.18 -12.21 4.88
C ASP A 191 -10.38 -13.62 4.32
N ASN A 192 -11.62 -13.99 3.96
CA ASN A 192 -11.91 -15.27 3.33
C ASN A 192 -12.00 -15.13 1.80
N VAL A 193 -10.83 -15.14 1.16
CA VAL A 193 -10.64 -14.95 -0.29
C VAL A 193 -11.13 -16.14 -1.15
N ASP A 194 -11.85 -17.11 -0.56
CA ASP A 194 -12.47 -18.21 -1.33
C ASP A 194 -13.74 -17.77 -2.07
N PHE A 195 -14.36 -16.66 -1.64
CA PHE A 195 -15.62 -16.10 -2.12
C PHE A 195 -16.80 -17.10 -2.20
N LYS A 196 -16.72 -18.23 -1.48
CA LYS A 196 -17.76 -19.28 -1.53
C LYS A 196 -18.97 -18.94 -0.66
N ARG A 197 -18.74 -18.18 0.41
CA ARG A 197 -19.78 -17.77 1.35
C ARG A 197 -20.21 -16.34 1.05
N VAL A 198 -21.52 -16.16 0.94
CA VAL A 198 -22.13 -14.84 0.78
C VAL A 198 -22.20 -14.15 2.14
N HIS A 199 -21.65 -12.95 2.20
CA HIS A 199 -21.67 -12.04 3.34
C HIS A 199 -22.29 -10.73 2.88
N GLN A 200 -23.49 -10.44 3.36
CA GLN A 200 -24.27 -9.26 3.01
C GLN A 200 -25.20 -8.83 4.15
N ASP A 201 -25.58 -7.57 4.15
CA ASP A 201 -26.63 -6.97 4.98
C ASP A 201 -27.36 -5.88 4.17
N GLU A 202 -28.18 -5.08 4.84
CA GLU A 202 -28.91 -3.96 4.23
C GLU A 202 -27.99 -2.88 3.67
N PHE A 203 -26.76 -2.76 4.17
CA PHE A 203 -25.81 -1.74 3.75
C PHE A 203 -25.02 -2.16 2.50
N SER A 204 -24.50 -3.38 2.44
CA SER A 204 -23.76 -3.85 1.26
C SER A 204 -23.70 -5.36 1.08
N HIS A 205 -23.35 -5.78 -0.13
CA HIS A 205 -22.99 -7.15 -0.48
C HIS A 205 -21.47 -7.35 -0.44
N TYR A 206 -20.89 -7.43 0.76
CA TYR A 206 -19.43 -7.48 1.00
C TYR A 206 -18.68 -8.55 0.19
N THR A 207 -19.28 -9.73 -0.06
CA THR A 207 -18.64 -10.74 -0.92
C THR A 207 -18.47 -10.24 -2.36
N ASN A 208 -19.44 -9.50 -2.91
CA ASN A 208 -19.37 -8.94 -4.26
C ASN A 208 -18.38 -7.77 -4.29
N ASP A 209 -18.33 -6.97 -3.23
CA ASP A 209 -17.34 -5.90 -3.09
C ASP A 209 -15.90 -6.45 -3.12
N ALA A 210 -15.65 -7.56 -2.39
CA ALA A 210 -14.35 -8.23 -2.39
C ALA A 210 -14.02 -8.85 -3.75
N ILE A 211 -14.99 -9.47 -4.44
CA ILE A 211 -14.81 -9.96 -5.81
C ILE A 211 -14.48 -8.81 -6.77
N LYS A 212 -15.20 -7.69 -6.68
CA LYS A 212 -14.94 -6.49 -7.47
C LYS A 212 -13.52 -5.99 -7.23
N ARG A 213 -13.09 -5.85 -5.98
CA ARG A 213 -11.71 -5.46 -5.63
C ARG A 213 -10.67 -6.41 -6.21
N ALA A 214 -10.90 -7.72 -6.15
CA ALA A 214 -9.98 -8.71 -6.69
C ALA A 214 -9.84 -8.56 -8.22
N ARG A 215 -10.95 -8.34 -8.92
CA ARG A 215 -10.97 -8.06 -10.36
C ARG A 215 -10.22 -6.77 -10.69
N LEU A 216 -10.45 -5.70 -9.94
CA LEU A 216 -9.79 -4.41 -10.16
C LEU A 216 -8.28 -4.48 -9.90
N LEU A 217 -7.84 -5.22 -8.87
CA LEU A 217 -6.43 -5.48 -8.62
C LEU A 217 -5.79 -6.29 -9.76
N HIS A 218 -6.47 -7.32 -10.26
CA HIS A 218 -6.00 -8.07 -11.43
C HIS A 218 -5.84 -7.15 -12.64
N GLN A 219 -6.84 -6.32 -12.91
CA GLN A 219 -6.81 -5.35 -14.00
C GLN A 219 -5.67 -4.34 -13.83
N LEU A 220 -5.44 -3.81 -12.63
CA LEU A 220 -4.35 -2.88 -12.32
C LEU A 220 -2.99 -3.44 -12.69
N ILE A 221 -2.70 -4.66 -12.22
CA ILE A 221 -1.41 -5.30 -12.44
C ILE A 221 -1.23 -5.77 -13.87
N THR A 222 -2.29 -6.19 -14.56
CA THR A 222 -2.17 -6.65 -15.95
C THR A 222 -2.18 -5.50 -16.96
N SER A 223 -2.81 -4.37 -16.64
CA SER A 223 -2.85 -3.18 -17.52
C SER A 223 -1.53 -2.41 -17.52
N PHE A 224 -0.75 -2.49 -16.44
CA PHE A 224 0.50 -1.76 -16.29
C PHE A 224 1.65 -2.75 -16.16
N SER A 225 2.73 -2.55 -16.92
CA SER A 225 3.92 -3.44 -16.99
C SER A 225 4.76 -3.45 -15.68
N ILE A 226 4.13 -3.77 -14.56
CA ILE A 226 4.68 -3.74 -13.21
C ILE A 226 5.51 -5.01 -13.00
N PRO A 227 6.87 -4.92 -12.93
CA PRO A 227 7.71 -6.10 -12.77
C PRO A 227 7.74 -6.64 -11.34
N LEU A 228 7.41 -5.81 -10.34
CA LEU A 228 7.55 -6.20 -8.94
C LEU A 228 6.38 -5.70 -8.08
N ILE A 229 5.80 -6.62 -7.31
CA ILE A 229 4.82 -6.35 -6.26
C ILE A 229 5.44 -6.69 -4.90
N ILE A 230 5.37 -5.78 -3.93
CA ILE A 230 5.86 -6.01 -2.57
C ILE A 230 4.69 -5.88 -1.58
N GLY A 231 4.19 -7.02 -1.10
CA GLY A 231 3.14 -7.08 -0.09
C GLY A 231 3.68 -7.04 1.34
N LEU A 232 3.31 -6.03 2.14
CA LEU A 232 3.77 -5.89 3.53
C LEU A 232 2.71 -6.26 4.56
N GLY A 233 2.95 -7.30 5.36
CA GLY A 233 2.04 -7.78 6.40
C GLY A 233 0.84 -8.60 5.88
N LYS A 234 0.16 -9.31 6.81
CA LYS A 234 -0.98 -10.23 6.54
C LYS A 234 -0.70 -11.19 5.37
N ILE A 235 0.51 -11.76 5.36
CA ILE A 235 1.01 -12.66 4.31
C ILE A 235 0.00 -13.76 3.93
N PRO A 236 -0.66 -14.47 4.88
CA PRO A 236 -1.61 -15.52 4.51
C PRO A 236 -2.81 -15.03 3.69
N VAL A 237 -3.33 -13.83 3.96
CA VAL A 237 -4.47 -13.26 3.22
C VAL A 237 -4.01 -12.82 1.83
N LYS A 238 -2.89 -12.10 1.75
CA LYS A 238 -2.34 -11.65 0.46
C LYS A 238 -1.95 -12.80 -0.44
N ARG A 239 -1.31 -13.84 0.11
CA ARG A 239 -0.98 -15.06 -0.62
C ARG A 239 -2.22 -15.64 -1.30
N LYS A 240 -3.27 -15.93 -0.51
CA LYS A 240 -4.52 -16.51 -1.01
C LYS A 240 -5.17 -15.63 -2.09
N LEU A 241 -5.17 -14.32 -1.88
CA LEU A 241 -5.70 -13.37 -2.86
C LEU A 241 -4.88 -13.37 -4.15
N LEU A 242 -3.56 -13.28 -4.06
CA LEU A 242 -2.68 -13.20 -5.21
C LEU A 242 -2.69 -14.49 -6.03
N GLU A 243 -2.67 -15.65 -5.37
CA GLU A 243 -2.85 -16.96 -6.02
C GLU A 243 -4.23 -17.08 -6.68
N LYS A 244 -5.25 -16.41 -6.13
CA LYS A 244 -6.61 -16.40 -6.70
C LYS A 244 -6.73 -15.50 -7.93
N ILE A 245 -6.11 -14.32 -7.92
CA ILE A 245 -6.20 -13.36 -9.03
C ILE A 245 -5.20 -13.67 -10.15
N PHE A 246 -4.09 -14.35 -9.86
CA PHE A 246 -3.08 -14.72 -10.86
C PHE A 246 -2.94 -16.25 -10.95
N PRO A 247 -3.71 -16.91 -11.83
CA PRO A 247 -3.56 -18.33 -12.08
C PRO A 247 -2.11 -18.66 -12.46
N GLY A 248 -1.51 -19.63 -11.78
CA GLY A 248 -0.11 -20.03 -11.99
C GLY A 248 0.90 -19.33 -11.09
N LEU A 249 0.51 -18.29 -10.34
CA LEU A 249 1.33 -17.78 -9.26
C LEU A 249 1.40 -18.81 -8.13
N GLN A 250 2.61 -19.25 -7.82
CA GLN A 250 2.89 -20.10 -6.66
C GLN A 250 3.93 -19.42 -5.79
N PHE A 251 3.70 -19.48 -4.48
CA PHE A 251 4.62 -18.91 -3.50
C PHE A 251 5.50 -20.00 -2.89
N GLU A 252 6.79 -19.69 -2.81
CA GLU A 252 7.80 -20.46 -2.12
C GLU A 252 8.43 -19.62 -0.99
N SER A 253 8.94 -20.31 0.03
CA SER A 253 9.83 -19.69 1.00
C SER A 253 11.16 -19.37 0.32
N PHE A 254 11.77 -18.26 0.71
CA PHE A 254 13.14 -17.93 0.29
C PHE A 254 14.04 -17.87 1.52
N GLN A 255 15.34 -17.65 1.32
CA GLN A 255 16.33 -17.69 2.39
C GLN A 255 16.70 -16.27 2.83
N SER A 256 16.82 -16.07 4.14
CA SER A 256 17.39 -14.85 4.70
C SER A 256 18.52 -15.22 5.66
N ALA A 257 19.70 -14.65 5.46
CA ALA A 257 20.82 -14.80 6.37
C ALA A 257 20.57 -14.03 7.68
N VAL A 258 19.82 -12.92 7.62
CA VAL A 258 19.44 -12.14 8.80
C VAL A 258 18.35 -12.86 9.59
N PHE A 259 17.33 -13.40 8.93
CA PHE A 259 16.20 -14.05 9.58
C PHE A 259 15.83 -15.39 8.92
N PRO A 260 16.54 -16.49 9.23
CA PRO A 260 16.40 -17.77 8.51
C PRO A 260 14.97 -18.35 8.47
N ASN A 261 14.20 -18.17 9.54
CA ASN A 261 12.83 -18.67 9.66
C ASN A 261 11.77 -17.59 9.41
N HIS A 262 12.09 -16.57 8.62
CA HIS A 262 11.16 -15.50 8.32
C HIS A 262 9.91 -16.03 7.59
N PRO A 263 8.71 -15.46 7.84
CA PRO A 263 7.49 -15.90 7.17
C PRO A 263 7.34 -15.35 5.74
N GLY A 264 8.40 -14.79 5.17
CA GLY A 264 8.36 -14.14 3.87
C GLY A 264 8.25 -15.15 2.73
N LEU A 265 7.59 -14.75 1.66
CA LEU A 265 7.36 -15.60 0.49
C LEU A 265 7.76 -14.86 -0.80
N LEU A 266 8.27 -15.62 -1.76
CA LEU A 266 8.55 -15.17 -3.12
C LEU A 266 7.64 -15.94 -4.07
N GLY A 267 7.05 -15.24 -5.03
CA GLY A 267 6.30 -15.82 -6.12
C GLY A 267 6.67 -15.18 -7.43
N LYS A 268 6.45 -15.91 -8.52
CA LYS A 268 6.68 -15.46 -9.89
C LYS A 268 5.49 -15.86 -10.74
N VAL A 269 5.06 -14.98 -11.65
CA VAL A 269 3.99 -15.27 -12.58
C VAL A 269 4.23 -14.55 -13.90
N GLN A 270 3.97 -15.25 -15.01
CA GLN A 270 4.05 -14.67 -16.34
C GLN A 270 2.73 -13.97 -16.69
N LEU A 271 2.75 -12.66 -16.88
CA LEU A 271 1.58 -11.86 -17.26
C LEU A 271 1.92 -11.05 -18.52
N ASN A 272 1.10 -11.16 -19.58
CA ASN A 272 1.26 -10.39 -20.82
C ASN A 272 2.68 -10.39 -21.42
N GLY A 273 3.38 -11.53 -21.37
CA GLY A 273 4.74 -11.63 -21.89
C GLY A 273 5.85 -11.10 -20.96
N GLN A 274 5.50 -10.61 -19.77
CA GLN A 274 6.43 -10.16 -18.74
C GLN A 274 6.40 -11.08 -17.51
N MET A 275 7.58 -11.32 -16.92
CA MET A 275 7.67 -11.96 -15.61
C MET A 275 7.38 -10.93 -14.52
N VAL A 276 6.37 -11.20 -13.70
CA VAL A 276 6.04 -10.39 -12.51
C VAL A 276 6.50 -11.13 -11.27
N HIS A 277 7.33 -10.47 -10.48
CA HIS A 277 7.82 -10.95 -9.20
C HIS A 277 6.92 -10.45 -8.08
N VAL A 278 6.66 -11.31 -7.10
CA VAL A 278 5.81 -10.98 -5.96
C VAL A 278 6.53 -11.36 -4.67
N LEU A 279 6.85 -10.36 -3.86
CA LEU A 279 7.46 -10.53 -2.54
C LEU A 279 6.43 -10.25 -1.46
N LEU A 280 6.15 -11.22 -0.58
CA LEU A 280 5.33 -11.02 0.61
C LEU A 280 6.24 -11.01 1.83
N LEU A 281 6.27 -9.89 2.55
CA LEU A 281 7.20 -9.65 3.66
C LEU A 281 6.43 -9.31 4.95
N PRO A 282 7.00 -9.57 6.14
CA PRO A 282 6.37 -9.18 7.40
C PRO A 282 6.30 -7.65 7.51
N PHE A 283 5.26 -7.09 8.15
CA PHE A 283 5.11 -5.64 8.24
C PHE A 283 6.25 -4.99 9.04
N PRO A 284 6.89 -3.89 8.60
CA PRO A 284 8.17 -3.39 9.14
C PRO A 284 8.11 -2.74 10.54
N ASP A 285 7.03 -2.92 11.30
CA ASP A 285 6.87 -2.32 12.64
C ASP A 285 7.63 -3.14 13.69
N PRO A 286 8.76 -2.67 14.23
CA PRO A 286 9.62 -3.43 15.14
C PRO A 286 8.96 -3.75 16.48
N SER A 287 7.82 -3.12 16.81
CA SER A 287 7.06 -3.44 18.02
C SER A 287 6.21 -4.72 17.90
N ARG A 288 6.10 -5.27 16.68
CA ARG A 288 5.25 -6.43 16.36
C ARG A 288 6.08 -7.65 16.04
N ASP A 289 5.44 -8.81 16.12
CA ASP A 289 5.99 -10.02 15.53
C ASP A 289 6.11 -9.87 14.00
N PRO A 290 7.17 -10.42 13.40
CA PRO A 290 8.17 -11.31 14.02
C PRO A 290 9.36 -10.61 14.69
N TRP A 291 9.45 -9.28 14.63
CA TRP A 291 10.65 -8.53 15.02
C TRP A 291 10.87 -8.50 16.53
N LYS A 292 9.78 -8.46 17.30
CA LYS A 292 9.85 -8.45 18.77
C LYS A 292 10.30 -9.80 19.35
N SER A 293 9.94 -10.90 18.71
CA SER A 293 10.13 -12.26 19.23
C SER A 293 11.39 -12.96 18.72
N ASN A 294 11.96 -12.55 17.58
CA ASN A 294 13.07 -13.26 16.91
C ASN A 294 14.40 -12.50 16.92
N ASN A 295 14.61 -11.60 17.90
CA ASN A 295 15.70 -10.63 17.81
C ASN A 295 17.00 -10.99 18.56
N GLY A 296 17.05 -12.08 19.33
CA GLY A 296 18.23 -12.40 20.15
C GLY A 296 18.71 -11.18 20.94
N ASP A 297 20.01 -10.87 20.89
CA ASP A 297 20.62 -9.68 21.50
C ASP A 297 20.53 -8.40 20.64
N VAL A 298 19.99 -8.50 19.41
CA VAL A 298 19.88 -7.36 18.50
C VAL A 298 18.61 -6.56 18.80
N ARG A 299 18.70 -5.23 18.81
CA ARG A 299 17.51 -4.37 18.97
C ARG A 299 16.51 -4.63 17.83
N PRO A 300 15.20 -4.80 18.10
CA PRO A 300 14.20 -5.15 17.07
C PRO A 300 14.21 -4.24 15.84
N GLY A 301 14.42 -2.93 16.03
CA GLY A 301 14.52 -1.96 14.94
C GLY A 301 15.73 -2.17 14.04
N VAL A 302 16.89 -2.52 14.62
CA VAL A 302 18.10 -2.84 13.85
C VAL A 302 17.89 -4.13 13.07
N PHE A 303 17.35 -5.15 13.73
CA PHE A 303 17.06 -6.44 13.12
C PHE A 303 16.13 -6.33 11.91
N ALA A 304 15.02 -5.59 12.05
CA ALA A 304 14.10 -5.34 10.95
C ALA A 304 14.80 -4.60 9.78
N LEU A 305 15.60 -3.58 10.06
CA LEU A 305 16.29 -2.82 9.00
C LEU A 305 17.34 -3.66 8.27
N GLN A 306 18.11 -4.48 8.99
CA GLN A 306 19.06 -5.43 8.38
C GLN A 306 18.36 -6.43 7.47
N TYR A 307 17.20 -6.96 7.91
CA TYR A 307 16.40 -7.84 7.07
C TYR A 307 15.96 -7.13 5.79
N TYR A 308 15.37 -5.93 5.89
CA TYR A 308 14.92 -5.20 4.71
C TYR A 308 16.07 -4.77 3.78
N GLN A 309 17.24 -4.49 4.32
CA GLN A 309 18.44 -4.26 3.53
C GLN A 309 18.82 -5.51 2.73
N GLU A 310 18.87 -6.67 3.40
CA GLU A 310 19.17 -7.95 2.75
C GLU A 310 18.16 -8.21 1.61
N ILE A 311 16.86 -8.06 1.90
CA ILE A 311 15.80 -8.25 0.89
C ILE A 311 15.98 -7.31 -0.29
N THR A 312 16.32 -6.05 -0.01
CA THR A 312 16.55 -5.04 -1.06
C THR A 312 17.67 -5.48 -1.98
N ASN A 313 18.80 -5.88 -1.44
CA ASN A 313 19.98 -6.22 -2.23
C ASN A 313 19.84 -7.56 -2.95
N ARG A 314 19.28 -8.58 -2.30
CA ARG A 314 19.24 -9.95 -2.82
C ARG A 314 18.04 -10.24 -3.74
N TYR A 315 16.89 -9.61 -3.48
CA TYR A 315 15.63 -9.99 -4.12
C TYR A 315 14.94 -8.85 -4.87
N ILE A 316 15.06 -7.60 -4.43
CA ILE A 316 14.42 -6.45 -5.08
C ILE A 316 15.32 -5.93 -6.20
N LYS A 317 16.57 -5.59 -5.90
CA LYS A 317 17.50 -4.97 -6.84
C LYS A 317 17.64 -5.75 -8.16
N PRO A 318 17.84 -7.08 -8.17
CA PRO A 318 17.99 -7.82 -9.43
C PRO A 318 16.78 -7.76 -10.36
N VAL A 319 15.57 -7.54 -9.81
CA VAL A 319 14.33 -7.44 -10.60
C VAL A 319 14.19 -6.05 -11.23
N VAL A 320 14.63 -5.01 -10.53
CA VAL A 320 14.40 -3.61 -10.94
C VAL A 320 15.60 -2.99 -11.66
N GLU A 321 16.80 -3.54 -11.52
CA GLU A 321 18.03 -3.05 -12.15
C GLU A 321 17.95 -2.92 -13.68
N PRO A 322 17.26 -3.81 -14.43
CA PRO A 322 17.06 -3.61 -15.87
C PRO A 322 16.26 -2.35 -16.25
N TYR A 323 15.64 -1.67 -15.27
CA TYR A 323 14.81 -0.48 -15.47
C TYR A 323 15.44 0.79 -14.89
N LEU A 324 16.65 0.73 -14.33
CA LEU A 324 17.36 1.83 -13.68
C LEU A 324 18.23 2.62 -14.66
#